data_AF-A0A6M8NND9-F1
#
_entry.id   AF-A0A6M8NND9-F1
#
_cell.length_a   1.000
_cell.length_b   1.000
_cell.length_c   1.000
_cell.angle_alpha   90.00
_cell.angle_beta   90.00
_cell.angle_gamma   90.00
#
_symmetry.space_group_name_H-M   'P 1'
#
loop_
_entity.id
_entity.type
_entity.pdbx_description
1 polymer ?
#
loop_
_entity_poly.entity_id
_entity_poly.type
_entity_poly.pdbx_seq_one_letter_code
_entity_poly.pdbx_strand_id
1 'polypeptide(L)' 'MKDRYLKIDDVLVIIKISRATLYRLAKKEKLLKPIKVGGSSFWSQNNLDYYFDGLKQKNLSA' A
#
# COMPACT_ATOMS: atom_id res chain seq x y z
N MET A 1 6.03 -9.20 -14.44
CA MET A 1 5.48 -7.87 -14.78
C MET A 1 6.33 -6.81 -14.07
N LYS A 2 6.54 -5.63 -14.67
CA LYS A 2 7.38 -4.56 -14.08
C LYS A 2 6.62 -3.86 -12.95
N ASP A 3 7.17 -3.84 -11.74
CA ASP A 3 6.55 -3.16 -10.60
C ASP A 3 6.51 -1.64 -10.81
N ARG A 4 5.39 -1.02 -10.42
CA ARG A 4 5.18 0.42 -10.51
C ARG A 4 5.36 1.05 -9.14
N TYR A 5 6.22 2.07 -9.06
CA TYR A 5 6.47 2.82 -7.84
C TYR A 5 5.60 4.09 -7.80
N LEU A 6 4.66 4.11 -6.88
CA LEU A 6 3.62 5.12 -6.75
C LEU A 6 3.99 6.19 -5.73
N LYS A 7 3.63 7.44 -5.99
CA LYS A 7 3.68 8.51 -4.98
C LYS A 7 2.48 8.39 -4.05
N ILE A 8 2.56 9.07 -2.91
CA ILE A 8 1.50 9.03 -1.89
C ILE A 8 0.13 9.38 -2.48
N ASP A 9 0.03 10.37 -3.36
CA ASP A 9 -1.26 10.81 -3.88
C ASP A 9 -1.89 9.74 -4.80
N ASP A 10 -1.09 9.05 -5.62
CA ASP A 10 -1.54 7.91 -6.43
C ASP A 10 -2.04 6.76 -5.54
N VAL A 11 -1.30 6.47 -4.46
CA VAL A 11 -1.68 5.43 -3.51
C VAL A 11 -3.05 5.73 -2.91
N LEU A 12 -3.27 6.96 -2.43
CA LEU A 12 -4.53 7.37 -1.79
C LEU A 12 -5.74 7.28 -2.73
N VAL A 13 -5.55 7.51 -4.03
CA VAL A 13 -6.60 7.32 -5.04
C VAL A 13 -7.00 5.85 -5.16
N ILE A 14 -6.02 4.94 -5.13
CA ILE A 14 -6.25 3.49 -5.25
C ILE A 14 -6.94 2.94 -3.99
N ILE A 15 -6.38 3.24 -2.82
CA ILE A 15 -6.80 2.60 -1.56
C ILE A 15 -7.99 3.29 -0.90
N LYS A 16 -8.32 4.52 -1.32
CA LYS A 16 -9.44 5.33 -0.82
C LYS A 16 -9.48 5.46 0.72
N ILE A 17 -8.31 5.62 1.35
CA ILE A 17 -8.20 5.94 2.78
C ILE A 17 -7.39 7.20 3.00
N SER A 18 -7.48 7.78 4.21
CA SER A 18 -6.67 8.94 4.56
C SER A 18 -5.18 8.61 4.62
N ARG A 19 -4.34 9.63 4.36
CA ARG A 19 -2.88 9.54 4.52
C ARG A 19 -2.47 9.09 5.91
N ALA A 20 -3.12 9.62 6.96
CA ALA A 20 -2.84 9.24 8.34
C ALA A 20 -3.16 7.76 8.60
N THR A 21 -4.28 7.28 8.06
CA THR A 21 -4.66 5.86 8.15
C THR A 21 -3.63 4.98 7.45
N LEU A 22 -3.17 5.35 6.25
CA LEU A 22 -2.14 4.60 5.54
C LEU A 22 -0.86 4.48 6.38
N TYR A 23 -0.35 5.59 6.93
CA TYR A 23 0.86 5.53 7.77
C TYR A 23 0.66 4.72 9.04
N ARG A 24 -0.53 4.77 9.65
CA ARG A 24 -0.86 3.94 10.81
C ARG A 24 -0.86 2.45 10.45
N LEU A 25 -1.41 2.10 9.29
CA LEU A 25 -1.41 0.72 8.78
C LEU A 25 0.00 0.25 8.42
N ALA A 26 0.80 1.10 7.77
CA ALA A 26 2.19 0.81 7.40
C ALA A 26 3.10 0.52 8.60
N LYS A 27 2.75 0.99 9.81
CA LYS A 27 3.46 0.58 11.04
C LYS A 27 3.23 -0.90 11.38
N LYS A 28 2.06 -1.45 11.03
CA LYS A 28 1.65 -2.82 11.34
C LYS A 28 1.91 -3.78 10.18
N GLU A 29 1.68 -3.33 8.96
CA GLU A 29 1.78 -4.12 7.74
C GLU A 29 3.03 -3.74 6.93
N LYS A 30 3.89 -4.73 6.66
CA LYS A 30 5.16 -4.50 5.94
C LYS A 30 4.93 -4.14 4.48
N LEU A 31 3.89 -4.70 3.85
CA LEU A 31 3.56 -4.45 2.44
C LEU A 31 3.17 -3.00 2.16
N LEU A 32 2.63 -2.30 3.16
CA LEU A 32 2.20 -0.91 3.05
C LEU A 32 3.30 0.10 3.42
N LYS A 33 4.52 -0.36 3.74
CA LYS A 33 5.63 0.53 4.08
C LYS A 33 6.14 1.27 2.85
N PRO A 34 6.43 2.57 2.97
CA PRO A 34 7.06 3.31 1.90
C PRO A 34 8.49 2.81 1.67
N ILE A 35 8.84 2.65 0.41
CA ILE A 35 10.21 2.48 -0.08
C ILE A 35 10.83 3.88 -0.14
N LYS A 36 11.92 4.08 0.60
CA LYS A 36 12.65 5.34 0.64
C LYS A 36 13.72 5.35 -0.44
N VAL A 37 13.65 6.32 -1.35
CA VAL A 37 14.66 6.55 -2.39
C VAL A 37 15.04 8.03 -2.33
N GLY A 38 16.22 8.32 -1.78
CA GLY A 38 16.63 9.68 -1.42
C GLY A 38 15.64 10.33 -0.43
N GLY A 39 15.27 11.59 -0.68
CA GLY A 39 14.27 12.32 0.11
C GLY A 39 12.81 11.93 -0.16
N SER A 40 12.57 11.01 -1.11
CA SER A 40 11.22 10.64 -1.55
C SER A 40 10.75 9.31 -0.96
N SER A 41 9.43 9.19 -0.80
CA SER A 41 8.74 7.94 -0.49
C SER A 41 7.94 7.45 -1.69
N PHE A 42 8.01 6.14 -1.91
CA PHE A 42 7.27 5.44 -2.95
C PHE A 42 6.60 4.19 -2.39
N TRP A 43 5.58 3.69 -3.06
CA TRP A 43 4.94 2.42 -2.73
C TRP A 43 4.95 1.51 -3.96
N SER A 44 5.23 0.23 -3.74
CA SER A 44 5.09 -0.80 -4.78
C SER A 44 3.62 -1.06 -5.03
N GLN A 45 3.18 -0.95 -6.29
CA GLN A 45 1.83 -1.32 -6.67
C GLN A 45 1.57 -2.80 -6.41
N ASN A 46 2.52 -3.67 -6.72
CA ASN A 46 2.37 -5.12 -6.48
C ASN A 46 2.13 -5.43 -4.98
N ASN A 47 2.83 -4.73 -4.08
CA ASN A 47 2.63 -4.92 -2.64
C ASN A 47 1.24 -4.47 -2.17
N LEU A 48 0.74 -3.36 -2.73
CA LEU A 48 -0.62 -2.89 -2.45
C LEU A 48 -1.64 -3.93 -2.90
N ASP A 49 -1.53 -4.39 -4.15
CA ASP A 49 -2.45 -5.38 -4.74
C ASP A 49 -2.46 -6.67 -3.91
N TYR A 50 -1.27 -7.18 -3.55
CA TYR A 50 -1.15 -8.38 -2.72
C TYR A 50 -1.79 -8.22 -1.33
N TYR A 51 -1.62 -7.05 -0.69
CA TYR A 51 -2.26 -6.76 0.58
C TYR A 51 -3.80 -6.79 0.48
N PHE A 52 -4.37 -6.17 -0.55
CA PHE A 52 -5.82 -6.13 -0.75
C PHE A 52 -6.39 -7.49 -1.13
N ASP A 53 -5.70 -8.27 -1.93
CA ASP A 53 -6.15 -9.62 -2.27
C ASP A 53 -6.17 -10.52 -1.02
N GLY A 54 -5.18 -10.39 -0.14
CA GLY A 54 -5.20 -11.04 1.17
C GLY A 54 -6.38 -10.60 2.06
N LEU A 55 -6.72 -9.30 2.06
CA LEU A 55 -7.91 -8.82 2.78
C LEU A 55 -9.21 -9.38 2.20
N LYS A 56 -9.35 -9.41 0.87
CA LYS A 56 -10.52 -9.99 0.19
C LYS A 56 -10.68 -11.45 0.58
N GLN A 57 -9.62 -12.25 0.48
CA GLN A 57 -9.67 -13.67 0.82
C GLN A 57 -10.10 -13.90 2.26
N LYS A 58 -9.54 -13.13 3.22
CA LYS A 58 -9.94 -13.21 4.63
C LYS A 58 -11.41 -12.88 4.84
N ASN A 59 -11.94 -11.87 4.12
CA ASN A 59 -13.34 -11.50 4.20
C ASN A 59 -14.27 -12.51 3.52
N LEU A 60 -13.81 -13.22 2.49
CA LEU A 60 -14.58 -14.29 1.84
C LEU A 60 -14.59 -15.59 2.66
N SER A 61 -13.55 -15.83 3.45
CA SER A 61 -13.41 -17.01 4.32
C SER A 61 -14.01 -16.84 5.72
N ALA A 62 -14.54 -15.64 6.03
CA ALA A 62 -15.13 -15.28 7.33
C ALA A 62 -16.67 -15.28 7.22
#